data_AF-A0A1Q5PIQ0-F1
#
_entry.id   AF-A0A1Q5PIQ0-F1
#
_cell.length_a   1.000
_cell.length_b   1.000
_cell.length_c   1.000
_cell.angle_alpha   90.00
_cell.angle_beta   90.00
_cell.angle_gamma   90.00
#
_symmetry.space_group_name_H-M   'P 1'
#
loop_
_entity.id
_entity.type
_entity.pdbx_description
1 polymer ?
#
loop_
_entity_poly.entity_id
_entity_poly.type
_entity_poly.pdbx_seq_one_letter_code
_entity_poly.pdbx_strand_id
1 'polypeptide(L)'
;MKTVGIPEAVHARLKHYCARHGLGLGECIAASLTYFERHGLNPATHESPTAEMNRLIKRVDQVIAFIRKQESDLLRPMTEAVSLSEARIERSLDTVATAKQLQLLEEHLASLVRQLNTLVPAAAAARAATERLLSEHARRELEALQLLARLVDAKNKSGFLQDLTKLYQEGGQP
;
A
#
# COMPACT_ATOMS: atom_id res chain seq x y z
N MET A 1 -83.74 -16.10 -23.15
CA MET A 1 -82.54 -16.95 -23.26
C MET A 1 -81.90 -16.73 -24.62
N LYS A 2 -80.57 -16.66 -24.69
CA LYS A 2 -79.82 -16.64 -25.96
C LYS A 2 -79.22 -18.03 -26.17
N THR A 3 -79.26 -18.54 -27.39
CA THR A 3 -78.77 -19.89 -27.73
C THR A 3 -77.41 -19.78 -28.41
N VAL A 4 -76.45 -20.62 -27.98
CA VAL A 4 -75.15 -20.77 -28.63
C VAL A 4 -75.12 -22.12 -29.32
N GLY A 5 -74.84 -22.13 -30.63
CA GLY A 5 -74.68 -23.36 -31.40
C GLY A 5 -73.35 -24.03 -31.07
N ILE A 6 -73.39 -25.26 -30.57
CA ILE A 6 -72.21 -26.09 -30.32
C ILE A 6 -72.38 -27.47 -30.97
N PRO A 7 -71.31 -28.08 -31.50
CA PRO A 7 -71.38 -29.45 -32.04
C PRO A 7 -71.80 -30.46 -30.95
N GLU A 8 -72.53 -31.50 -31.35
CA GLU A 8 -73.08 -32.50 -30.42
C GLU A 8 -72.00 -33.20 -29.58
N ALA A 9 -70.84 -33.50 -30.18
CA ALA A 9 -69.69 -34.07 -29.47
C ALA A 9 -69.14 -33.15 -28.37
N VAL A 10 -69.13 -31.83 -28.61
CA VAL A 10 -68.69 -30.83 -27.61
C VAL A 10 -69.75 -30.66 -26.53
N HIS A 11 -71.03 -30.68 -26.90
CA HIS A 11 -72.13 -30.65 -25.94
C HIS A 11 -72.10 -31.84 -24.98
N ALA A 12 -71.88 -33.06 -25.48
CA ALA A 12 -71.76 -34.25 -24.66
C ALA A 12 -70.59 -34.16 -23.65
N ARG A 13 -69.42 -33.69 -24.12
CA ARG A 13 -68.25 -33.46 -23.26
C ARG A 13 -68.50 -32.39 -22.20
N LEU A 14 -69.12 -31.28 -22.59
CA LEU A 14 -69.47 -30.20 -21.66
C LEU A 14 -70.44 -30.70 -20.60
N LYS A 15 -71.49 -31.45 -20.99
CA LYS A 15 -72.45 -32.05 -20.06
C LYS A 15 -71.78 -32.99 -19.06
N HIS A 16 -70.84 -33.81 -19.51
CA HIS A 16 -70.08 -34.69 -18.62
C HIS A 16 -69.16 -33.92 -17.66
N TYR A 17 -68.48 -32.88 -18.15
CA TYR A 17 -67.66 -31.99 -17.32
C TYR A 17 -68.50 -31.28 -16.25
N CYS A 18 -69.61 -30.67 -16.65
CA CYS A 18 -70.56 -30.02 -15.76
C CYS A 18 -71.09 -30.97 -14.68
N ALA A 19 -71.46 -32.21 -15.06
CA ALA A 19 -71.92 -33.22 -14.11
C ALA A 19 -70.84 -33.62 -13.09
N ARG A 20 -69.57 -33.75 -13.53
CA ARG A 20 -68.44 -34.07 -12.64
C ARG A 20 -68.16 -32.96 -11.62
N HIS A 21 -68.41 -31.71 -12.00
CA HIS A 21 -68.14 -30.54 -11.16
C HIS A 21 -69.38 -29.97 -10.47
N GLY A 22 -70.55 -30.61 -10.63
CA GLY A 22 -71.80 -30.18 -9.98
C GLY A 22 -72.36 -28.84 -10.48
N LEU A 23 -72.08 -28.46 -11.73
CA LEU A 23 -72.46 -27.17 -12.31
C LEU A 23 -73.56 -27.34 -13.36
N GLY A 24 -74.47 -26.37 -13.46
CA GLY A 24 -75.36 -26.25 -14.62
C GLY A 24 -74.59 -25.88 -15.90
N LEU A 25 -75.14 -26.23 -17.08
CA LEU A 25 -74.53 -25.89 -18.38
C LEU A 25 -74.34 -24.37 -18.57
N GLY A 26 -75.37 -23.58 -18.25
CA GLY A 26 -75.30 -22.12 -18.33
C GLY A 26 -74.38 -21.51 -17.28
N GLU A 27 -74.38 -22.06 -16.07
CA GLU A 27 -73.52 -21.63 -14.96
C GLU A 27 -72.04 -21.88 -15.26
N CYS A 28 -71.73 -23.03 -15.86
CA CYS A 28 -70.38 -23.36 -16.29
C CYS A 28 -69.85 -22.35 -17.30
N ILE A 29 -70.66 -21.98 -18.31
CA ILE A 29 -70.25 -21.00 -19.33
C ILE A 29 -70.07 -19.62 -18.72
N ALA A 30 -70.99 -19.17 -17.86
CA ALA A 30 -70.89 -17.89 -17.18
C ALA A 30 -69.66 -17.81 -16.25
N ALA A 31 -69.39 -18.89 -15.50
CA ALA A 31 -68.22 -19.01 -14.64
C ALA A 31 -66.92 -19.02 -15.45
N SER A 32 -66.87 -19.75 -16.58
CA SER A 32 -65.70 -19.75 -17.47
C SER A 32 -65.42 -18.37 -18.06
N LEU A 33 -66.44 -17.65 -18.51
CA LEU A 33 -66.27 -16.29 -19.03
C LEU A 33 -65.72 -15.35 -17.95
N THR A 34 -66.30 -15.39 -16.75
CA THR A 34 -65.84 -14.61 -15.60
C THR A 34 -64.40 -14.95 -15.22
N TYR A 35 -64.01 -16.22 -15.28
CA TYR A 35 -62.65 -16.68 -15.02
C TYR A 35 -61.66 -16.12 -16.05
N PHE A 36 -61.99 -16.21 -17.34
CA PHE A 36 -61.16 -15.68 -18.41
C PHE A 36 -60.99 -14.15 -18.31
N GLU A 37 -62.06 -13.41 -18.02
CA GLU A 37 -62.02 -11.96 -17.84
C GLU A 37 -61.18 -11.55 -16.63
N ARG A 38 -61.40 -12.19 -15.46
CA ARG A 38 -60.65 -11.85 -14.23
C ARG A 38 -59.17 -12.14 -14.33
N HIS A 39 -58.80 -13.19 -15.05
CA HIS A 39 -57.40 -13.62 -15.18
C HIS A 39 -56.76 -13.17 -16.50
N GLY A 40 -57.47 -12.40 -17.33
CA GLY A 40 -56.97 -11.93 -18.63
C GLY A 40 -56.57 -13.07 -19.58
N LEU A 41 -57.19 -14.24 -19.45
CA LEU A 41 -56.87 -15.43 -20.23
C LEU A 41 -57.70 -15.44 -21.51
N ASN A 42 -57.05 -15.56 -22.66
CA ASN A 42 -57.75 -15.84 -23.91
C ASN A 42 -57.59 -17.33 -24.28
N PRO A 43 -58.68 -18.13 -24.22
CA PRO A 43 -58.62 -19.58 -24.47
C PRO A 43 -58.24 -19.95 -25.91
N ALA A 44 -58.23 -18.99 -26.86
CA ALA A 44 -57.81 -19.23 -28.23
C ALA A 44 -56.29 -18.99 -28.45
N THR A 45 -55.62 -18.25 -27.57
CA THR A 45 -54.23 -17.80 -27.79
C THR A 45 -53.27 -18.16 -26.66
N HIS A 46 -53.77 -18.26 -25.42
CA HIS A 46 -52.93 -18.63 -24.28
C HIS A 46 -52.70 -20.13 -24.29
N GLU A 47 -51.44 -20.53 -24.23
CA GLU A 47 -51.08 -21.93 -24.02
C GLU A 47 -51.48 -22.40 -22.62
N SER A 48 -51.44 -23.71 -22.41
CA SER A 48 -51.79 -24.28 -21.11
C SER A 48 -50.87 -23.70 -20.01
N PRO A 49 -51.38 -23.52 -18.78
CA PRO A 49 -50.55 -23.03 -17.66
C PRO A 49 -49.25 -23.80 -17.47
N THR A 50 -49.24 -25.10 -17.78
CA THR A 50 -48.05 -25.96 -17.75
C THR A 50 -47.00 -25.54 -18.77
N ALA A 51 -47.40 -25.16 -19.99
CA ALA A 51 -46.47 -24.74 -21.04
C ALA A 51 -45.79 -23.41 -20.69
N GLU A 52 -46.55 -22.44 -20.18
CA GLU A 52 -46.00 -21.17 -19.70
C GLU A 52 -45.06 -21.36 -18.51
N MET A 53 -45.41 -22.23 -17.57
CA MET A 53 -44.53 -22.58 -16.45
C MET A 53 -43.21 -23.21 -16.95
N ASN A 54 -43.27 -24.11 -17.93
CA ASN A 54 -42.08 -24.72 -18.52
C ASN A 54 -41.19 -23.69 -19.24
N ARG A 55 -41.78 -22.67 -19.88
CA ARG A 55 -41.02 -21.57 -20.48
C ARG A 55 -40.31 -20.74 -19.41
N LEU A 56 -40.99 -20.44 -18.32
CA LEU A 56 -40.40 -19.72 -17.19
C LEU A 56 -39.23 -20.50 -16.58
N ILE A 57 -39.41 -21.80 -16.32
CA ILE A 57 -38.36 -22.67 -15.78
C ILE A 57 -37.13 -22.65 -16.69
N LYS A 58 -37.29 -22.82 -18.01
CA LYS A 58 -36.17 -22.76 -18.96
C LYS A 58 -35.43 -21.42 -18.91
N ARG A 59 -36.15 -20.30 -18.77
CA ARG A 59 -35.52 -18.98 -18.62
C ARG A 59 -34.76 -18.85 -17.32
N VAL A 60 -35.29 -19.39 -16.21
CA VAL A 60 -34.60 -19.42 -14.92
C VAL A 60 -33.32 -20.27 -15.00
N ASP A 61 -33.37 -21.44 -15.64
CA ASP A 61 -32.18 -22.29 -15.84
C ASP A 61 -31.09 -21.56 -16.64
N GLN A 62 -31.47 -20.79 -17.66
CA GLN A 62 -30.54 -19.97 -18.43
C GLN A 62 -29.88 -18.89 -17.57
N VAL A 63 -30.64 -18.22 -16.69
CA VAL A 63 -30.08 -17.23 -15.76
C VAL A 63 -29.11 -17.89 -14.77
N ILE A 64 -29.46 -19.05 -14.24
CA ILE A 64 -28.57 -19.81 -13.33
C ILE A 64 -27.28 -20.21 -14.07
N ALA A 65 -27.39 -20.72 -15.30
CA ALA A 65 -26.23 -21.08 -16.11
C ALA A 65 -25.35 -19.86 -16.40
N PHE A 66 -25.95 -18.71 -16.70
CA PHE A 66 -25.22 -17.45 -16.89
C PHE A 66 -24.48 -17.04 -15.62
N ILE A 67 -25.13 -17.06 -14.45
CA ILE A 67 -24.50 -16.73 -13.16
C ILE A 67 -23.32 -17.64 -12.89
N ARG A 68 -23.48 -18.96 -13.05
CA ARG A 68 -22.39 -19.94 -12.86
C ARG A 68 -21.20 -19.66 -13.80
N LYS A 69 -21.48 -19.28 -15.04
CA LYS A 69 -20.44 -18.92 -16.00
C LYS A 69 -19.72 -17.63 -15.61
N GLN A 70 -20.44 -16.60 -15.18
CA GLN A 70 -19.84 -15.35 -14.67
C GLN A 70 -19.01 -15.59 -13.40
N GLU A 71 -19.47 -16.46 -12.50
CA GLU A 71 -18.71 -16.84 -11.32
C GLU A 71 -17.39 -17.55 -11.69
N SER A 72 -17.47 -18.53 -12.59
CA SER A 72 -16.33 -19.34 -13.02
C SER A 72 -15.32 -18.56 -13.85
N ASP A 73 -15.78 -17.80 -14.84
CA ASP A 73 -14.90 -17.20 -15.86
C ASP A 73 -14.34 -15.84 -15.40
N LEU A 74 -15.02 -15.15 -14.49
CA LEU A 74 -14.68 -13.78 -14.09
C LEU A 74 -14.43 -13.67 -12.58
N LEU A 75 -15.45 -13.92 -11.75
CA LEU A 75 -15.36 -13.58 -10.32
C LEU A 75 -14.30 -14.40 -9.57
N ARG A 76 -14.22 -15.71 -9.84
CA ARG A 76 -13.22 -16.59 -9.21
C ARG A 76 -11.79 -16.18 -9.59
N PRO A 77 -11.42 -16.08 -10.89
CA PRO A 77 -10.09 -15.59 -11.28
C PRO A 77 -9.76 -14.21 -10.72
N MET A 78 -10.73 -13.29 -10.67
CA MET A 78 -10.50 -11.96 -10.09
C MET A 78 -10.17 -12.05 -8.60
N THR A 79 -10.88 -12.89 -7.85
CA THR A 79 -10.62 -13.09 -6.43
C THR A 79 -9.22 -13.67 -6.20
N GLU A 80 -8.84 -14.69 -6.98
CA GLU A 80 -7.50 -15.28 -6.94
C GLU A 80 -6.41 -14.27 -7.29
N ALA A 81 -6.61 -13.45 -8.32
CA ALA A 81 -5.67 -12.41 -8.72
C ALA A 81 -5.51 -11.33 -7.64
N VAL A 82 -6.60 -10.94 -6.97
CA VAL A 82 -6.57 -9.99 -5.85
C VAL A 82 -5.77 -10.57 -4.69
N SER A 83 -6.07 -11.81 -4.26
CA SER A 83 -5.32 -12.46 -3.17
C SER A 83 -3.84 -12.63 -3.50
N LEU A 84 -3.50 -12.97 -4.75
CA LEU A 84 -2.11 -13.04 -5.19
C LEU A 84 -1.42 -11.67 -5.16
N SER A 85 -2.11 -10.61 -5.57
CA SER A 85 -1.58 -9.26 -5.53
C SER A 85 -1.39 -8.76 -4.10
N GLU A 86 -2.33 -9.05 -3.20
CA GLU A 86 -2.24 -8.76 -1.77
C GLU A 86 -1.00 -9.41 -1.15
N ALA A 87 -0.81 -10.72 -1.35
CA ALA A 87 0.35 -11.44 -0.87
C ALA A 87 1.68 -10.92 -1.46
N ARG A 88 1.66 -10.35 -2.67
CA ARG A 88 2.83 -9.70 -3.29
C ARG A 88 3.11 -8.33 -2.67
N ILE A 89 2.06 -7.55 -2.39
CA ILE A 89 2.16 -6.24 -1.74
C ILE A 89 2.72 -6.41 -0.33
N GLU A 90 2.20 -7.36 0.45
CA GLU A 90 2.67 -7.66 1.80
C GLU A 90 4.18 -7.94 1.83
N ARG A 91 4.65 -8.87 0.99
CA ARG A 91 6.09 -9.16 0.82
C ARG A 91 6.91 -7.94 0.39
N SER A 92 6.33 -7.06 -0.42
CA SER A 92 7.02 -5.86 -0.87
C SER A 92 7.11 -4.82 0.25
N LEU A 93 6.07 -4.70 1.09
CA LEU A 93 6.06 -3.81 2.25
C LEU A 93 7.14 -4.18 3.27
N ASP A 94 7.44 -5.47 3.46
CA ASP A 94 8.54 -5.91 4.33
C ASP A 94 9.91 -5.38 3.88
N THR A 95 10.07 -5.11 2.58
CA THR A 95 11.33 -4.58 2.02
C THR A 95 11.39 -3.06 2.01
N VAL A 96 10.25 -2.38 2.20
CA VAL A 96 10.20 -0.91 2.21
C VAL A 96 10.48 -0.43 3.62
N ALA A 97 11.48 0.46 3.74
CA ALA A 97 11.79 1.09 5.01
C ALA A 97 10.56 1.82 5.57
N THR A 98 10.19 1.50 6.80
CA THR A 98 9.06 2.14 7.47
C THR A 98 9.41 3.60 7.78
N ALA A 99 8.38 4.47 7.80
CA ALA A 99 8.56 5.87 8.20
C ALA A 99 9.26 6.01 9.56
N LYS A 100 8.97 5.09 10.50
CA LYS A 100 9.61 5.05 11.82
C LYS A 100 11.10 4.74 11.74
N GLN A 101 11.52 3.81 10.89
CA GLN A 101 12.95 3.52 10.67
C GLN A 101 13.67 4.71 10.05
N LEU A 102 13.03 5.42 9.12
CA LEU A 102 13.59 6.63 8.52
C LEU A 102 13.70 7.78 9.53
N GLN A 103 12.70 7.97 10.39
CA GLN A 103 12.74 8.96 11.48
C GLN A 103 13.87 8.66 12.47
N LEU A 104 14.02 7.39 12.87
CA LEU A 104 15.11 6.99 13.76
C LEU A 104 16.49 7.24 13.12
N LEU A 105 16.61 6.95 11.81
CA LEU A 105 17.83 7.23 11.06
C LEU A 105 18.11 8.74 11.01
N GLU A 106 17.09 9.57 10.78
CA GLU A 106 17.21 11.03 10.78
C GLU A 106 17.68 11.56 12.14
N GLU A 107 17.13 11.07 13.25
CA GLU A 107 17.53 11.43 14.60
C GLU A 107 19.00 11.06 14.88
N HIS A 108 19.40 9.85 14.48
CA HIS A 108 20.79 9.40 14.62
C HIS A 108 21.76 10.23 13.76
N LEU A 109 21.39 10.54 12.52
CA LEU A 109 22.19 11.39 11.64
C LEU A 109 22.32 12.81 12.21
N ALA A 110 21.23 13.39 12.73
CA ALA A 110 21.25 14.69 13.38
C ALA A 110 22.17 14.70 14.62
N SER A 111 22.13 13.63 15.42
CA SER A 111 23.03 13.45 16.56
C SER A 111 24.50 13.36 16.13
N LEU A 112 24.81 12.56 15.11
CA LEU A 112 26.17 12.44 14.56
C LEU A 112 26.69 13.77 14.04
N VAL A 113 25.87 14.53 13.31
CA VAL A 113 26.23 15.87 12.82
C VAL A 113 26.53 16.81 13.99
N ARG A 114 25.72 16.80 15.06
CA ARG A 114 26.00 17.59 16.27
C ARG A 114 27.32 17.20 16.93
N GLN A 115 27.60 15.90 17.05
CA GLN A 115 28.86 15.41 17.59
C GLN A 115 30.07 15.83 16.75
N LEU A 116 29.98 15.76 15.42
CA LEU A 116 31.04 16.23 14.55
C LEU A 116 31.27 17.74 14.70
N ASN A 117 30.18 18.52 14.78
CA ASN A 117 30.26 19.97 14.97
C ASN A 117 30.91 20.38 16.30
N THR A 118 30.90 19.52 17.33
CA THR A 118 31.60 19.81 18.60
C THR A 118 33.03 19.29 18.59
N LEU A 119 33.28 18.12 18.02
CA LEU A 119 34.60 17.48 18.01
C LEU A 119 35.60 18.20 17.10
N VAL A 120 35.16 18.66 15.92
CA VAL A 120 36.04 19.36 14.97
C VAL A 120 36.69 20.62 15.58
N PRO A 121 35.93 21.57 16.16
CA PRO A 121 36.53 22.74 16.79
C PRO A 121 37.32 22.39 18.06
N ALA A 122 36.87 21.39 18.84
CA ALA A 122 37.62 20.94 20.02
C ALA A 122 39.00 20.37 19.65
N ALA A 123 39.08 19.57 18.60
CA ALA A 123 40.34 19.05 18.07
C ALA A 123 41.25 20.17 17.55
N ALA A 124 40.69 21.15 16.83
CA ALA A 124 41.43 22.31 16.37
C ALA A 124 41.98 23.15 17.55
N ALA A 125 41.17 23.37 18.59
CA ALA A 125 41.59 24.09 19.79
C ALA A 125 42.67 23.34 20.57
N ALA A 126 42.53 22.02 20.73
CA ALA A 126 43.55 21.18 21.37
C ALA A 126 44.88 21.24 20.63
N ARG A 127 44.86 21.20 19.29
CA ARG A 127 46.05 21.35 18.46
C ARG A 127 46.70 22.73 18.61
N ALA A 128 45.90 23.81 18.59
CA ALA A 128 46.43 25.15 18.81
C ALA A 128 47.04 25.31 20.21
N ALA A 129 46.47 24.67 21.23
CA ALA A 129 47.00 24.68 22.59
C ALA A 129 48.35 23.94 22.70
N THR A 130 48.48 22.77 22.07
CA THR A 130 49.76 22.04 22.03
C THR A 130 50.83 22.82 21.27
N GLU A 131 50.49 23.43 20.13
CA GLU A 131 51.43 24.29 19.36
C GLU A 131 51.92 25.49 20.21
N ARG A 132 51.03 26.11 21.00
CA ARG A 132 51.41 27.19 21.93
C ARG A 132 52.35 26.70 23.03
N LEU A 133 52.03 25.59 23.69
CA LEU A 133 52.86 25.03 24.76
C LEU A 133 54.26 24.67 24.26
N LEU A 134 54.37 24.09 23.06
CA LEU A 134 55.66 23.79 22.42
C LEU A 134 56.45 25.07 22.15
N SER A 135 55.80 26.10 21.61
CA SER A 135 56.42 27.39 21.34
C SER A 135 56.92 28.09 22.62
N GLU A 136 56.14 28.03 23.70
CA GLU A 136 56.55 28.54 25.01
C GLU A 136 57.73 27.76 25.59
N HIS A 137 57.73 26.44 25.48
CA HIS A 137 58.82 25.61 25.98
C HIS A 137 60.12 25.92 25.24
N ALA A 138 60.09 25.92 23.90
CA ALA A 138 61.23 26.28 23.07
C ALA A 138 61.78 27.69 23.41
N ARG A 139 60.88 28.65 23.69
CA ARG A 139 61.28 29.99 24.11
C ARG A 139 61.96 29.99 25.49
N ARG A 140 61.40 29.29 26.47
CA ARG A 140 62.00 29.18 27.82
C ARG A 140 63.36 28.49 27.77
N GLU A 141 63.51 27.45 26.96
CA GLU A 141 64.80 26.77 26.74
C GLU A 141 65.83 27.73 26.14
N LEU A 142 65.45 28.50 25.12
CA LEU A 142 66.32 29.49 24.50
C LEU A 142 66.74 30.59 25.50
N GLU A 143 65.80 31.10 26.30
CA GLU A 143 66.09 32.09 27.35
C GLU A 143 67.04 31.52 28.42
N ALA A 144 66.86 30.27 28.84
CA ALA A 144 67.75 29.59 29.78
C ALA A 144 69.16 29.40 29.21
N LEU A 145 69.27 28.95 27.94
CA LEU A 145 70.54 28.81 27.24
C LEU A 145 71.26 30.16 27.09
N GLN A 146 70.53 31.22 26.76
CA GLN A 146 71.10 32.58 26.71
C GLN A 146 71.65 33.02 28.06
N LEU A 147 70.94 32.73 29.16
CA LEU A 147 71.39 33.06 30.51
C LEU A 147 72.65 32.27 30.89
N LEU A 148 72.69 30.97 30.60
CA LEU A 148 73.88 30.13 30.76
C LEU A 148 75.06 30.68 29.94
N ALA A 149 74.83 31.00 28.67
CA ALA A 149 75.86 31.56 27.80
C ALA A 149 76.43 32.89 28.35
N ARG A 150 75.58 33.76 28.88
CA ARG A 150 76.00 35.01 29.54
C ARG A 150 76.80 34.77 30.82
N LEU A 151 76.44 33.75 31.61
CA LEU A 151 77.17 33.38 32.83
C LEU A 151 78.54 32.75 32.50
N VAL A 152 78.61 31.93 31.46
CA VAL A 152 79.88 31.34 30.96
C VAL A 152 80.79 32.43 30.36
N ASP A 153 80.22 33.44 29.72
CA ASP A 153 80.96 34.59 29.17
C ASP A 153 81.17 35.73 30.20
N ALA A 154 81.42 35.36 31.46
CA ALA A 154 81.66 36.32 32.53
C ALA A 154 82.85 37.24 32.19
N LYS A 155 82.54 38.52 31.96
CA LYS A 155 83.46 39.61 31.57
C LYS A 155 84.02 39.54 30.14
N ASN A 156 83.34 38.95 29.15
CA ASN A 156 83.80 38.90 27.74
C ASN A 156 85.20 38.27 27.56
N LYS A 157 85.64 37.43 28.51
CA LYS A 157 86.99 36.87 28.51
C LYS A 157 87.12 35.57 27.72
N SER A 158 86.02 34.86 27.46
CA SER A 158 86.05 33.57 26.75
C SER A 158 85.78 33.68 25.25
N GLY A 159 85.16 34.79 24.79
CA GLY A 159 84.81 34.99 23.36
C GLY A 159 83.65 34.14 22.87
N PHE A 160 83.04 33.34 23.76
CA PHE A 160 82.06 32.31 23.44
C PHE A 160 80.83 32.85 22.68
N LEU A 161 80.29 34.00 23.08
CA LEU A 161 79.12 34.58 22.39
C LEU A 161 79.46 35.06 20.97
N GLN A 162 80.69 35.50 20.69
CA GLN A 162 81.11 35.89 19.34
C GLN A 162 81.25 34.67 18.41
N ASP A 163 81.80 33.58 18.93
CA ASP A 163 81.94 32.32 18.18
C ASP A 163 80.57 31.69 17.89
N LEU A 164 79.65 31.74 18.87
CA LEU A 164 78.28 31.24 18.71
C LEU A 164 77.49 32.08 17.68
N THR A 165 77.71 33.39 17.65
CA THR A 165 77.09 34.29 16.67
C THR A 165 77.62 34.04 15.25
N LYS A 166 78.93 33.76 15.10
CA LYS A 166 79.52 33.34 13.82
C LYS A 166 78.96 31.99 13.35
N LEU A 167 78.90 30.99 14.23
CA LEU A 167 78.31 29.67 13.93
C LEU A 167 76.84 29.76 13.51
N TYR A 168 76.05 30.63 14.13
CA TYR A 168 74.66 30.85 13.73
C TYR A 168 74.55 31.58 12.37
N GLN A 169 75.47 32.48 12.07
CA GLN A 169 75.54 33.15 10.75
C GLN A 169 76.07 32.23 9.64
N GLU A 170 76.93 31.27 9.97
CA GLU A 170 77.47 30.26 9.05
C GLU A 170 76.54 29.06 8.85
N GLY A 171 75.77 28.67 9.87
CA GLY A 171 74.80 27.56 9.84
C GLY A 171 73.35 27.99 9.60
N GLY A 172 73.07 29.29 9.59
CA GLY A 172 71.75 29.89 9.39
C GLY A 172 71.55 30.44 7.98
N GLN A 173 71.77 29.63 6.97
CA GLN A 173 71.10 29.79 5.68
C GLN A 173 70.03 28.69 5.53
N PRO A 174 68.77 29.04 5.23
CA PRO A 174 67.91 28.10 4.50
C PRO A 174 68.48 27.79 3.11
#